data_AF-A0A5S4FL16-F1
#
_entry.id   AF-A0A5S4FL16-F1
#
_cell.length_a   1.000
_cell.length_b   1.000
_cell.length_c   1.000
_cell.angle_alpha   90.00
_cell.angle_beta   90.00
_cell.angle_gamma   90.00
#
_symmetry.space_group_name_H-M   'P 1'
#
loop_
_entity.id
_entity.type
_entity.pdbx_description
1 polymer ?
#
loop_
_entity_poly.entity_id
_entity_poly.type
_entity_poly.pdbx_seq_one_letter_code
_entity_poly.pdbx_strand_id
1 'polypeptide(L)'
;MVSRDGDTVTLKVVNAQDTAVRSTVDLGGLRVRPTAKVTSLTGTPSDMNSIAEPERVAPVEWRANGFSSSFTYDFPAHSVTFVTLTER
;
A
#
# COMPACT_ATOMS: atom_id res chain seq x y z
N MET A 1 6.03 -7.00 4.06
CA MET A 1 6.26 -6.94 5.52
C MET A 1 4.95 -6.58 6.19
N VAL A 2 4.67 -7.15 7.36
CA VAL A 2 3.51 -6.78 8.19
C VAL A 2 4.03 -6.33 9.55
N SER A 3 3.50 -5.22 10.07
CA SER A 3 3.75 -4.75 11.43
C SER A 3 2.44 -4.47 12.14
N ARG A 4 2.43 -4.56 13.47
CA ARG A 4 1.25 -4.36 14.31
C ARG A 4 1.60 -3.43 15.47
N ASP A 5 0.73 -2.46 15.73
CA ASP A 5 0.82 -1.50 16.82
C ASP A 5 -0.59 -1.24 17.36
N GLY A 6 -0.88 -1.66 18.59
CA GLY A 6 -2.24 -1.65 19.13
C GLY A 6 -3.23 -2.42 18.25
N ASP A 7 -4.30 -1.75 17.83
CA ASP A 7 -5.32 -2.25 16.90
C ASP A 7 -4.98 -1.96 15.43
N THR A 8 -3.80 -1.42 15.15
CA THR A 8 -3.38 -1.04 13.81
C THR A 8 -2.44 -2.07 13.22
N VAL A 9 -2.73 -2.52 11.99
CA VAL A 9 -1.87 -3.39 11.20
C VAL A 9 -1.44 -2.68 9.93
N THR A 10 -0.14 -2.58 9.71
CA THR A 10 0.44 -1.98 8.51
C THR A 10 1.04 -3.06 7.63
N LEU A 11 0.46 -3.23 6.44
CA LEU A 11 1.04 -4.02 5.36
C LEU A 11 1.92 -3.11 4.50
N LYS A 12 3.19 -3.45 4.33
CA LYS A 12 4.09 -2.84 3.34
C LYS A 12 4.36 -3.82 2.21
N VAL A 13 4.05 -3.42 0.99
CA VAL A 13 4.32 -4.17 -0.24
C VAL A 13 5.19 -3.32 -1.17
N VAL A 14 6.14 -3.97 -1.82
CA VAL A 14 6.98 -3.36 -2.87
C VAL A 14 6.72 -4.15 -4.14
N ASN A 15 6.29 -3.46 -5.20
CA ASN A 15 6.26 -4.01 -6.54
C ASN A 15 7.37 -3.36 -7.36
N ALA A 16 8.47 -4.08 -7.56
CA ALA A 16 9.60 -3.60 -8.36
C ALA A 16 9.42 -3.82 -9.87
N GLN A 17 8.37 -4.56 -10.28
CA GLN A 17 8.09 -4.87 -11.68
C GLN A 17 7.60 -3.63 -12.42
N ASP A 18 7.73 -3.65 -13.75
CA ASP A 18 7.23 -2.64 -14.68
C ASP A 18 5.74 -2.79 -14.99
N THR A 19 5.09 -3.83 -14.46
CA THR A 19 3.65 -4.06 -14.55
C THR A 19 2.97 -4.04 -13.19
N ALA A 20 1.69 -3.66 -13.15
CA ALA A 20 0.87 -3.85 -11.95
C ALA A 20 0.76 -5.34 -11.59
N VAL A 21 0.85 -5.65 -10.30
CA VAL A 21 0.75 -7.02 -9.79
C VAL A 21 -0.50 -7.14 -8.93
N ARG A 22 -1.43 -7.97 -9.39
CA ARG A 22 -2.63 -8.34 -8.64
C ARG A 22 -2.29 -9.43 -7.63
N SER A 23 -2.38 -9.11 -6.36
CA SER A 23 -2.01 -10.03 -5.27
C SER A 23 -3.16 -10.29 -4.33
N THR A 24 -3.35 -11.56 -3.97
CA THR A 24 -4.19 -11.94 -2.83
C THR A 24 -3.36 -11.82 -1.56
N VAL A 25 -3.87 -11.04 -0.59
CA VAL A 25 -3.32 -10.90 0.74
C VAL A 25 -4.19 -11.71 1.69
N ASP A 26 -3.57 -12.59 2.46
CA ASP A 26 -4.21 -13.35 3.53
C ASP A 26 -3.60 -12.93 4.88
N LEU A 27 -4.44 -12.38 5.75
CA LEU A 27 -4.11 -11.95 7.11
C LEU A 27 -4.41 -13.05 8.14
N GLY A 28 -4.78 -14.25 7.69
CA GLY A 28 -5.16 -15.38 8.52
C GLY A 28 -6.45 -15.11 9.30
N GLY A 29 -6.43 -15.38 10.61
CA GLY A 29 -7.59 -15.17 11.49
C GLY A 29 -7.90 -13.71 11.82
N LEU A 30 -7.11 -12.76 11.32
CA LEU A 30 -7.24 -11.36 11.69
C LEU A 30 -8.46 -10.71 11.03
N ARG A 31 -9.35 -10.15 11.87
CA ARG A 31 -10.50 -9.38 11.41
C ARG A 31 -10.17 -7.90 11.38
N VAL A 32 -10.40 -7.26 10.24
CA VAL A 32 -10.14 -5.84 10.03
C VAL A 32 -11.39 -5.09 9.56
N ARG A 33 -11.40 -3.77 9.72
CA ARG A 33 -12.42 -2.89 9.15
C ARG A 33 -12.34 -2.94 7.62
N PRO A 34 -13.48 -2.83 6.90
CA PRO A 34 -13.53 -2.96 5.45
C PRO A 34 -12.93 -1.78 4.71
N THR A 35 -12.69 -0.67 5.41
CA THR A 35 -12.06 0.54 4.90
C THR A 35 -10.70 0.69 5.53
N ALA A 36 -9.68 0.97 4.73
CA ALA A 36 -8.30 1.18 5.18
C ALA A 36 -7.72 2.47 4.58
N LYS A 37 -6.67 3.00 5.22
CA LYS A 37 -5.84 4.04 4.62
C LYS A 37 -4.78 3.37 3.75
N VAL A 38 -4.60 3.86 2.54
CA VAL A 38 -3.54 3.44 1.62
C VAL A 38 -2.64 4.65 1.37
N THR A 39 -1.33 4.44 1.51
CA THR A 39 -0.29 5.40 1.11
C THR A 39 0.58 4.72 0.08
N SER A 40 0.68 5.28 -1.12
CA SER A 40 1.50 4.71 -2.19
C SER A 40 2.46 5.73 -2.76
N LEU A 41 3.71 5.30 -2.95
CA LEU A 41 4.72 6.01 -3.71
C LEU A 41 4.89 5.27 -5.05
N THR A 42 4.77 5.99 -6.15
CA THR A 42 4.92 5.45 -7.51
C THR A 42 5.72 6.42 -8.37
N GLY A 43 6.44 5.90 -9.35
CA GLY A 43 7.17 6.70 -10.34
C GLY A 43 7.83 5.78 -11.36
N THR A 44 8.42 6.36 -12.39
CA THR A 44 9.36 5.63 -13.24
C THR A 44 10.66 5.37 -12.48
N PRO A 45 11.44 4.32 -12.80
CA PRO A 45 12.68 4.02 -12.09
C PRO A 45 13.74 5.13 -12.16
N SER A 46 13.63 6.02 -13.16
CA SER A 46 14.51 7.17 -13.36
C SER A 46 14.00 8.47 -12.72
N ASP A 47 12.78 8.50 -12.18
CA ASP A 47 12.24 9.71 -11.58
C ASP A 47 12.96 10.06 -10.29
N MET A 48 13.22 11.35 -10.11
CA MET A 48 13.82 11.89 -8.89
C MET A 48 13.23 13.26 -8.57
N ASN A 49 13.23 13.60 -7.29
CA ASN A 49 12.91 14.95 -6.85
C ASN A 49 14.10 15.88 -7.11
N SER A 50 13.83 17.08 -7.60
CA SER A 50 14.84 18.12 -7.84
C SER A 50 14.45 19.41 -7.11
N ILE A 51 15.32 20.41 -7.10
CA ILE A 51 14.97 21.71 -6.51
C ILE A 51 13.77 22.35 -7.24
N ALA A 52 13.68 22.18 -8.56
CA ALA A 52 12.58 22.71 -9.36
C ALA A 52 11.29 21.90 -9.23
N GLU A 53 11.41 20.58 -9.02
CA GLU A 53 10.29 19.65 -8.85
C GLU A 53 10.49 18.80 -7.59
N PRO A 54 10.28 19.36 -6.38
CA PRO A 54 10.63 18.69 -5.13
C PRO A 54 9.66 17.54 -4.76
N GLU A 55 8.48 17.50 -5.36
CA GLU A 55 7.43 16.51 -5.09
C GLU A 55 7.08 15.66 -6.33
N ARG A 56 7.97 15.57 -7.32
CA ARG A 56 7.78 14.77 -8.54
C ARG A 56 7.43 13.32 -8.23
N VAL A 57 8.09 12.74 -7.22
CA VAL A 57 7.83 11.42 -6.67
C VAL A 57 7.60 11.58 -5.17
N ALA A 58 6.33 11.65 -4.79
CA ALA A 58 5.89 11.84 -3.41
C ALA A 58 4.76 10.85 -3.05
N PRO A 59 4.62 10.46 -1.78
CA PRO A 59 3.56 9.54 -1.36
C PRO A 59 2.19 10.18 -1.54
N VAL A 60 1.26 9.43 -2.12
CA VAL A 60 -0.15 9.80 -2.25
C VAL A 60 -0.99 8.96 -1.29
N GLU A 61 -1.92 9.59 -0.59
CA GLU A 61 -2.77 8.93 0.41
C GLU A 61 -4.25 8.95 0.00
N TRP A 62 -4.94 7.84 0.23
CA TRP A 62 -6.39 7.75 0.05
C TRP A 62 -7.01 6.68 0.96
N ARG A 63 -8.34 6.65 1.00
CA ARG A 63 -9.09 5.56 1.65
C ARG A 63 -9.62 4.61 0.59
N ALA A 64 -9.46 3.31 0.82
CA ALA A 64 -10.02 2.27 -0.04
C ALA A 64 -10.91 1.33 0.77
N ASN A 65 -11.83 0.65 0.07
CA ASN A 65 -12.75 -0.33 0.64
C ASN A 65 -12.41 -1.74 0.14
N GLY A 66 -13.09 -2.75 0.69
CA GLY A 66 -12.94 -4.15 0.24
C GLY A 66 -11.89 -4.93 1.03
N PHE A 67 -11.40 -4.38 2.14
CA PHE A 67 -10.48 -5.07 3.03
C PHE A 67 -11.22 -6.08 3.92
N SER A 68 -10.58 -7.22 4.15
CA SER A 68 -11.08 -8.25 5.04
C SER A 68 -9.90 -9.08 5.55
N SER A 69 -10.15 -10.20 6.23
CA SER A 69 -9.09 -11.15 6.59
C SER A 69 -8.36 -11.69 5.35
N SER A 70 -9.03 -11.76 4.20
CA SER A 70 -8.40 -12.01 2.90
C SER A 70 -8.96 -11.06 1.84
N PHE A 71 -8.10 -10.44 1.06
CA PHE A 71 -8.51 -9.48 0.02
C PHE A 71 -7.55 -9.51 -1.16
N THR A 72 -7.98 -8.96 -2.29
CA THR A 72 -7.11 -8.78 -3.46
C THR A 72 -6.85 -7.29 -3.65
N TYR A 73 -5.61 -6.96 -4.04
CA TYR A 73 -5.20 -5.60 -4.30
C TYR A 73 -4.27 -5.55 -5.51
N ASP A 74 -4.45 -4.56 -6.37
CA ASP A 74 -3.59 -4.28 -7.52
C ASP A 74 -2.48 -3.32 -7.09
N PHE A 75 -1.26 -3.84 -6.91
CA PHE A 75 -0.09 -3.03 -6.58
C PHE A 75 0.49 -2.45 -7.87
N PRO A 76 0.54 -1.11 -8.04
CA PRO A 76 1.02 -0.47 -9.27
C PRO A 76 2.47 -0.88 -9.62
N ALA A 77 2.86 -0.74 -10.89
CA ALA A 77 4.26 -0.88 -11.29
C ALA A 77 5.16 0.08 -10.50
N HIS A 78 6.40 -0.32 -10.23
CA HIS A 78 7.42 0.49 -9.53
C HIS A 78 6.89 1.24 -8.31
N SER A 79 6.31 0.50 -7.37
CA SER A 79 5.59 1.07 -6.25
C SER A 79 6.08 0.57 -4.89
N VAL A 80 5.95 1.44 -3.90
CA VAL A 80 5.92 1.08 -2.49
C VAL A 80 4.56 1.48 -1.94
N THR A 81 3.78 0.49 -1.50
CA THR A 81 2.44 0.71 -0.97
C THR A 81 2.36 0.28 0.48
N PHE A 82 1.82 1.15 1.32
CA PHE A 82 1.42 0.88 2.69
C PHE A 82 -0.10 0.81 2.76
N VAL A 83 -0.62 -0.26 3.36
CA VAL A 83 -2.04 -0.38 3.70
C VAL A 83 -2.13 -0.44 5.22
N THR A 84 -2.69 0.60 5.82
CA THR A 84 -2.92 0.72 7.26
C THR A 84 -4.35 0.31 7.57
N LEU A 85 -4.47 -0.88 8.15
CA LEU A 85 -5.69 -1.56 8.52
C LEU A 85 -5.97 -1.34 10.01
N THR A 86 -7.25 -1.28 10.37
CA THR A 86 -7.68 -1.26 11.77
C THR A 86 -8.38 -2.58 12.08
N GLU A 87 -7.97 -3.24 13.15
CA GLU A 87 -8.57 -4.48 13.62
C GLU A 87 -9.98 -4.27 14.18
N ARG A 88 -10.76 -5.35 14.24
CA ARG A 88 -12.16 -5.35 14.69
C ARG A 88 -12.36 -6.05 16.01
#